data_AF-A0A3M0ISV1-F1
#
_entry.id   AF-A0A3M0ISV1-F1
#
_cell.length_a   1.000
_cell.length_b   1.000
_cell.length_c   1.000
_cell.angle_alpha   90.00
_cell.angle_beta   90.00
_cell.angle_gamma   90.00
#
_symmetry.space_group_name_H-M   'P 1'
#
loop_
_entity.id
_entity.type
_entity.pdbx_description
1 polymer ?
#
loop_
_entity_poly.entity_id
_entity_poly.type
_entity_poly.pdbx_seq_one_letter_code
_entity_poly.pdbx_strand_id
1 'polypeptide(L)'
;MDPATTSKSNHCLDAAKACNLNDNCKRLRSGYISTCSRELSPTEPCSRRKCHKALRQFFDRVPGEFTFRLLFCSCKDPACAERRRQTIVPSCSYEDKDKPNCLDLRGACRADHLCR
;
A
#
# COMPACT_ATOMS: atom_id res chain seq x y z
N MET A 1 -26.33 -30.41 -12.07
CA MET A 1 -24.97 -29.94 -11.77
C MET A 1 -24.65 -28.80 -12.72
N ASP A 2 -24.38 -27.62 -12.19
CA ASP A 2 -23.53 -26.58 -12.80
C ASP A 2 -23.12 -25.58 -11.70
N PRO A 3 -21.88 -25.64 -11.16
CA PRO A 3 -21.43 -24.80 -10.05
C PRO A 3 -20.47 -23.71 -10.53
N ALA A 4 -20.98 -22.57 -11.00
CA ALA A 4 -20.16 -21.43 -11.41
C ALA A 4 -21.05 -20.17 -11.51
N THR A 5 -21.18 -19.28 -10.53
CA THR A 5 -20.21 -18.21 -10.24
C THR A 5 -20.83 -17.27 -9.21
N THR A 6 -21.02 -17.70 -7.96
CA THR A 6 -20.97 -16.74 -6.86
C THR A 6 -19.50 -16.37 -6.69
N SER A 7 -18.97 -15.49 -7.55
CA SER A 7 -17.66 -14.90 -7.30
C SER A 7 -17.76 -14.28 -5.90
N LYS A 8 -17.08 -14.86 -4.90
CA LYS A 8 -17.01 -14.27 -3.57
C LYS A 8 -16.52 -12.84 -3.77
N SER A 9 -17.42 -11.86 -3.64
CA SER A 9 -17.10 -10.46 -3.91
C SER A 9 -15.94 -10.05 -3.01
N ASN A 10 -14.81 -9.70 -3.63
CA ASN A 10 -13.60 -9.27 -2.95
C ASN A 10 -13.57 -7.75 -3.03
N HIS A 11 -14.01 -7.09 -1.96
CA HIS A 11 -14.12 -5.63 -1.92
C HIS A 11 -12.79 -4.91 -2.19
N CYS A 12 -11.65 -5.51 -1.84
CA CYS A 12 -10.34 -4.96 -2.15
C CYS A 12 -9.98 -5.07 -3.64
N LEU A 13 -10.43 -6.13 -4.32
CA LEU A 13 -10.30 -6.25 -5.77
C LEU A 13 -11.18 -5.23 -6.48
N ASP A 14 -12.41 -5.03 -6.01
CA ASP A 14 -13.34 -4.05 -6.59
C ASP A 14 -12.82 -2.61 -6.37
N ALA A 15 -12.24 -2.32 -5.20
CA ALA A 15 -11.53 -1.07 -4.94
C ALA A 15 -10.35 -0.86 -5.91
N ALA A 16 -9.58 -1.91 -6.15
CA ALA A 16 -8.47 -1.89 -7.10
C ALA A 16 -8.93 -1.62 -8.53
N LYS A 17 -10.05 -2.23 -8.95
CA LYS A 17 -10.66 -1.97 -10.27
C LYS A 17 -11.13 -0.52 -10.38
N ALA A 18 -11.84 0.00 -9.37
CA ALA A 18 -12.30 1.39 -9.35
C ALA A 18 -11.15 2.40 -9.49
N CYS A 19 -10.06 2.21 -8.73
CA CYS A 19 -8.86 3.04 -8.88
C CYS A 19 -8.24 2.93 -10.29
N ASN A 20 -8.21 1.72 -10.87
CA ASN A 20 -7.62 1.51 -12.19
C ASN A 20 -8.45 2.12 -13.33
N LEU A 21 -9.74 2.40 -13.11
CA LEU A 21 -10.61 3.11 -14.06
C LEU A 21 -10.47 4.64 -13.96
N ASN A 22 -9.84 5.16 -12.90
CA ASN A 22 -9.56 6.59 -12.75
C ASN A 22 -8.09 6.87 -13.12
N ASP A 23 -7.85 7.71 -14.12
CA ASP A 23 -6.49 7.94 -14.65
C ASP A 23 -5.52 8.50 -13.61
N ASN A 24 -5.96 9.41 -12.74
CA ASN A 24 -5.11 9.96 -11.69
C ASN A 24 -4.74 8.90 -10.65
N CYS A 25 -5.74 8.13 -10.18
CA CYS A 25 -5.52 7.05 -9.21
C CYS A 25 -4.61 5.97 -9.80
N LYS A 26 -4.92 5.48 -11.01
CA LYS A 26 -4.11 4.51 -11.75
C LYS A 26 -2.66 4.97 -11.88
N ARG A 27 -2.43 6.19 -12.36
CA ARG A 27 -1.09 6.73 -12.59
C ARG A 27 -0.28 6.83 -11.31
N LEU A 28 -0.85 7.41 -10.24
CA LEU A 28 -0.15 7.55 -8.96
C LEU A 28 0.05 6.20 -8.27
N ARG A 29 -0.92 5.28 -8.41
CA ARG A 29 -0.82 3.91 -7.88
C ARG A 29 0.31 3.14 -8.55
N SER A 30 0.34 3.11 -9.88
CA SER A 30 1.43 2.48 -10.63
C SER A 30 2.78 3.12 -10.30
N GLY A 31 2.81 4.45 -10.05
CA GLY A 31 4.01 5.19 -9.69
C GLY A 31 4.63 4.75 -8.36
N TYR A 32 3.83 4.61 -7.29
CA TYR A 32 4.39 4.13 -6.02
C TYR A 32 4.73 2.63 -6.09
N ILE A 33 3.92 1.80 -6.76
CA ILE A 33 4.20 0.37 -6.90
C ILE A 33 5.55 0.17 -7.61
N SER A 34 5.77 0.82 -8.75
CA SER A 34 7.05 0.69 -9.47
C SER A 34 8.24 1.20 -8.67
N THR A 35 8.04 2.25 -7.86
CA THR A 35 9.10 2.79 -7.00
C THR A 35 9.44 1.88 -5.83
N CYS A 36 8.42 1.26 -5.21
CA CYS A 36 8.57 0.42 -4.03
C CYS A 36 8.97 -1.03 -4.36
N SER A 37 8.65 -1.53 -5.55
CA SER A 37 9.00 -2.90 -5.98
C SER A 37 10.32 -2.98 -6.76
N ARG A 38 11.01 -1.86 -6.99
CA ARG A 38 12.30 -1.86 -7.70
C ARG A 38 13.44 -2.23 -6.76
N GLU A 39 13.96 -3.43 -6.97
CA GLU A 39 15.19 -3.91 -6.34
C GLU A 39 16.40 -3.06 -6.75
N LEU A 40 17.20 -2.64 -5.76
CA LEU A 40 18.41 -1.85 -5.99
C LEU A 40 19.67 -2.70 -5.92
N SER A 41 19.73 -3.60 -4.93
CA SER A 41 20.83 -4.53 -4.73
C SER A 41 20.36 -5.74 -3.92
N PRO A 42 21.14 -6.84 -3.86
CA PRO A 42 20.79 -8.01 -3.06
C PRO A 42 20.65 -7.72 -1.56
N THR A 43 21.22 -6.62 -1.06
CA THR A 43 21.17 -6.21 0.35
C THR A 43 20.17 -5.08 0.62
N GLU A 44 19.73 -4.37 -0.42
CA GLU A 44 18.78 -3.26 -0.38
C GLU A 44 17.61 -3.53 -1.35
N PRO A 45 16.51 -4.13 -0.85
CA PRO A 45 15.41 -4.59 -1.69
C PRO A 45 14.62 -3.44 -2.33
N CYS A 46 14.74 -2.22 -1.82
CA CYS A 46 14.16 -1.02 -2.43
C CYS A 46 14.74 0.27 -1.85
N SER A 47 14.54 1.40 -2.53
CA SER A 47 14.77 2.72 -1.93
C SER A 47 13.60 3.12 -1.03
N ARG A 48 13.67 2.77 0.27
CA ARG A 48 12.61 3.08 1.26
C ARG A 48 12.22 4.56 1.25
N ARG A 49 13.20 5.46 1.19
CA ARG A 49 12.98 6.93 1.11
C ARG A 49 12.15 7.35 -0.11
N LYS A 50 12.46 6.83 -1.30
CA LYS A 50 11.71 7.15 -2.53
C LYS A 50 10.31 6.52 -2.49
N CYS A 51 10.19 5.29 -1.99
CA CYS A 51 8.90 4.61 -1.82
C CYS A 51 7.97 5.41 -0.90
N HIS A 52 8.45 5.83 0.29
CA HIS A 52 7.67 6.66 1.21
C HIS A 52 7.23 7.99 0.60
N LYS A 53 8.11 8.65 -0.17
CA LYS A 53 7.74 9.88 -0.88
C LYS A 53 6.62 9.64 -1.90
N ALA A 54 6.69 8.56 -2.68
CA ALA A 54 5.66 8.20 -3.65
C ALA A 54 4.34 7.80 -2.99
N LEU A 55 4.38 7.08 -1.87
CA LEU A 55 3.20 6.74 -1.07
C LEU A 55 2.51 7.99 -0.52
N ARG A 56 3.26 8.94 0.08
CA ARG A 56 2.69 10.23 0.53
C ARG A 56 2.01 10.95 -0.63
N GLN A 57 2.68 11.07 -1.77
CA GLN A 57 2.08 11.69 -2.97
C GLN A 57 0.79 10.98 -3.44
N PHE A 58 0.70 9.66 -3.31
CA PHE A 58 -0.51 8.92 -3.64
C PHE A 58 -1.66 9.29 -2.69
N PHE A 59 -1.43 9.24 -1.38
CA PHE A 59 -2.47 9.56 -0.40
C PHE A 59 -2.87 11.05 -0.37
N ASP A 60 -1.94 11.96 -0.69
CA ASP A 60 -2.22 13.40 -0.72
C ASP A 60 -2.99 13.82 -1.98
N ARG A 61 -2.75 13.16 -3.12
CA ARG A 61 -3.23 13.61 -4.44
C ARG A 61 -4.33 12.75 -5.05
N VAL A 62 -4.66 11.62 -4.45
CA VAL A 62 -5.79 10.77 -4.86
C VAL A 62 -6.95 10.99 -3.89
N PRO A 63 -8.18 11.23 -4.37
CA PRO A 63 -9.34 11.40 -3.51
C PRO A 63 -9.55 10.25 -2.52
N GLY A 64 -10.00 10.59 -1.31
CA GLY A 64 -10.22 9.64 -0.21
C GLY A 64 -11.14 8.48 -0.57
N GLU A 65 -12.12 8.70 -1.45
CA GLU A 65 -13.03 7.67 -1.95
C GLU A 65 -12.32 6.48 -2.62
N PHE A 66 -11.14 6.69 -3.20
CA PHE A 66 -10.31 5.61 -3.76
C PHE A 66 -9.32 5.08 -2.73
N THR A 67 -8.59 5.97 -2.05
CA THR A 67 -7.49 5.55 -1.14
C THR A 67 -8.01 4.81 0.09
N PHE A 68 -9.08 5.28 0.72
CA PHE A 68 -9.70 4.61 1.86
C PHE A 68 -10.38 3.31 1.45
N ARG A 69 -10.98 3.27 0.26
CA ARG A 69 -11.59 2.02 -0.25
C ARG A 69 -10.54 0.94 -0.53
N LEU A 70 -9.31 1.31 -0.92
CA LEU A 70 -8.18 0.39 -1.06
C LEU A 70 -7.61 -0.05 0.30
N LEU A 71 -7.49 0.87 1.25
CA LEU A 71 -6.82 0.62 2.53
C LEU A 71 -7.71 -0.10 3.55
N PHE A 72 -9.02 0.21 3.54
CA PHE A 72 -9.98 -0.22 4.55
C PHE A 72 -11.10 -1.12 3.99
N CYS A 73 -10.93 -1.69 2.80
CA CYS A 73 -11.86 -2.69 2.27
C CYS A 73 -12.07 -3.84 3.28
N SER A 74 -13.32 -4.28 3.44
CA SER A 74 -13.65 -5.44 4.29
C SER A 74 -13.29 -6.75 3.57
N CYS A 75 -12.92 -7.78 4.34
CA CYS A 75 -12.49 -9.07 3.80
C CYS A 75 -13.13 -10.22 4.56
N LYS A 76 -13.50 -11.27 3.83
CA LYS A 76 -14.07 -12.52 4.38
C LYS A 76 -13.13 -13.72 4.22
N ASP A 77 -12.05 -13.58 3.45
CA ASP A 77 -11.06 -14.62 3.22
C ASP A 77 -9.61 -14.08 3.34
N PRO A 78 -8.62 -14.97 3.56
CA PRO A 78 -7.22 -14.58 3.69
C PRO A 78 -6.64 -13.92 2.43
N ALA A 79 -7.11 -14.30 1.23
CA ALA A 79 -6.59 -13.75 -0.02
C ALA A 79 -6.95 -12.25 -0.18
N CYS A 80 -8.16 -11.86 0.22
CA CYS A 80 -8.58 -10.48 0.33
C CYS A 80 -7.76 -9.74 1.39
N ALA A 81 -7.57 -10.34 2.57
CA ALA A 81 -6.80 -9.72 3.64
C ALA A 81 -5.35 -9.47 3.23
N GLU A 82 -4.73 -10.40 2.50
CA GLU A 82 -3.38 -10.22 1.96
C GLU A 82 -3.35 -9.14 0.89
N ARG A 83 -4.34 -9.08 -0.01
CA ARG A 83 -4.46 -7.97 -0.97
C ARG A 83 -4.51 -6.61 -0.27
N ARG A 84 -5.26 -6.51 0.84
CA ARG A 84 -5.33 -5.29 1.65
C ARG A 84 -3.98 -4.97 2.31
N ARG A 85 -3.29 -5.97 2.85
CA ARG A 85 -1.95 -5.82 3.44
C ARG A 85 -0.93 -5.31 2.41
N GLN A 86 -1.03 -5.80 1.18
CA GLN A 86 -0.14 -5.44 0.07
C GLN A 86 -0.36 -4.03 -0.50
N THR A 87 -1.42 -3.30 -0.09
CA THR A 87 -1.74 -1.96 -0.62
C THR A 87 -0.57 -0.99 -0.59
N ILE A 88 0.27 -1.04 0.45
CA ILE A 88 1.42 -0.14 0.64
C ILE A 88 2.78 -0.78 0.33
N VAL A 89 2.82 -2.00 -0.24
CA VAL A 89 4.06 -2.77 -0.47
C VAL A 89 4.89 -2.90 0.82
N PRO A 90 4.38 -3.66 1.82
CA PRO A 90 4.93 -3.69 3.17
C PRO A 90 6.39 -4.17 3.21
N SER A 91 6.81 -5.05 2.30
CA SER A 91 8.20 -5.52 2.19
C SER A 91 9.23 -4.41 1.95
N CYS A 92 8.79 -3.24 1.49
CA CYS A 92 9.63 -2.07 1.26
C CYS A 92 9.29 -0.93 2.22
N SER A 93 7.99 -0.63 2.42
CA SER A 93 7.57 0.57 3.13
C SER A 93 7.42 0.39 4.64
N TYR A 94 7.22 -0.85 5.10
CA TYR A 94 6.88 -1.15 6.50
C TYR A 94 7.89 -2.07 7.17
N GLU A 95 8.13 -3.24 6.60
CA GLU A 95 9.07 -4.24 7.11
C GLU A 95 10.50 -3.67 7.10
N ASP A 96 11.30 -4.05 8.10
CA ASP A 96 12.73 -3.72 8.19
C ASP A 96 13.45 -4.92 8.82
N LYS A 97 14.79 -4.97 8.70
CA LYS A 97 15.61 -6.03 9.28
C LYS A 97 15.49 -6.05 10.80
N ASP A 98 15.45 -4.87 11.39
CA ASP A 98 15.31 -4.66 12.82
C ASP A 98 13.91 -4.16 13.18
N LYS A 99 13.42 -4.59 14.35
CA LYS A 99 12.16 -4.12 14.93
C LYS A 99 12.47 -3.29 16.18
N PRO A 100 12.74 -1.99 16.03
CA PRO A 100 13.05 -1.11 17.16
C PRO A 100 11.87 -0.97 18.14
N ASN A 101 12.14 -0.52 19.36
CA ASN A 101 11.11 -0.25 20.34
C ASN A 101 10.19 0.89 19.87
N CYS A 102 8.89 0.81 20.19
CA CYS A 102 7.91 1.83 19.80
C CYS A 102 8.24 3.24 20.34
N LEU A 103 8.87 3.35 21.51
CA LEU A 103 9.26 4.63 22.09
C LEU A 103 10.45 5.26 21.35
N ASP A 104 11.39 4.44 20.88
CA ASP A 104 12.52 4.90 20.05
C ASP A 104 12.03 5.36 18.68
N LEU A 105 11.13 4.60 18.06
CA LEU A 105 10.44 5.02 16.81
C LEU A 105 9.68 6.33 16.99
N ARG A 106 9.00 6.51 18.12
CA ARG A 106 8.32 7.76 18.46
C ARG A 106 9.32 8.91 18.60
N GLY A 107 10.49 8.66 19.21
CA GLY A 107 11.58 9.62 19.32
C GLY A 107 12.07 10.08 17.93
N ALA A 108 12.34 9.12 17.04
CA ALA A 108 12.74 9.39 15.67
C ALA A 108 11.67 10.18 14.89
N CYS A 109 10.40 9.80 15.02
CA CYS A 109 9.30 10.51 14.36
C CYS A 109 9.15 11.96 14.86
N ARG A 110 9.32 12.21 16.16
CA ARG A 110 9.25 13.57 16.72
C ARG A 110 10.35 14.50 16.23
N ALA A 111 11.49 13.96 15.80
CA ALA A 111 12.59 14.73 15.23
C ALA A 111 12.32 15.17 13.77
N ASP A 112 11.37 14.54 13.08
CA ASP A 112 10.96 14.91 11.72
C ASP A 112 9.67 15.74 11.75
N HIS A 113 9.69 16.93 11.15
CA HIS A 113 8.54 17.87 11.20
C HIS A 113 7.27 17.37 10.51
N LEU A 114 7.39 16.47 9.53
CA LEU A 114 6.23 15.95 8.81
C LEU A 114 5.63 14.75 9.54
N CYS A 115 6.46 13.97 10.24
CA CYS A 115 6.01 12.82 11.02
C CYS A 115 5.42 13.23 12.38
N ARG A 116 6.00 14.24 13.03
CA ARG A 116 5.63 14.73 14.37
C ARG A 116 4.19 15.20 14.46
#